data_AF-A0A257TU12-F1
#
_entry.id   AF-A0A257TU12-F1
#
_cell.length_a   1.000
_cell.length_b   1.000
_cell.length_c   1.000
_cell.angle_alpha   90.00
_cell.angle_beta   90.00
_cell.angle_gamma   90.00
#
_symmetry.space_group_name_H-M   'P 1'
#
loop_
_entity.id
_entity.type
_entity.pdbx_description
1 polymer ?
#
loop_
_entity_poly.entity_id
_entity_poly.type
_entity_poly.pdbx_seq_one_letter_code
_entity_poly.pdbx_strand_id
1 'polypeptide(L)' 'VWQADDIDGVTWLDGEPGPPGSLVEVTIEDVDEYDFRATVAGLVSVPPRPGRRRPRSLRCPCRRAS' A
#
# COMPACT_ATOMS: atom_id res chain seq x y z
N VAL A 1 10.17 16.12 3.73
CA VAL A 1 11.09 14.95 3.86
C VAL A 1 10.48 13.80 3.08
N TRP A 2 11.29 12.94 2.47
CA TRP A 2 10.83 11.75 1.72
C TRP A 2 11.52 10.52 2.32
N GLN A 3 10.83 9.37 2.35
CA GLN A 3 11.39 8.09 2.80
C GLN A 3 11.37 7.07 1.66
N ALA A 4 12.48 6.37 1.46
CA ALA A 4 12.58 5.22 0.57
C ALA A 4 12.09 3.95 1.27
N ASP A 5 11.27 3.20 0.53
CA ASP A 5 10.79 1.87 0.91
C ASP A 5 11.97 0.91 1.15
N ASP A 6 11.88 0.11 2.21
CA ASP A 6 12.88 -0.89 2.63
C ASP A 6 14.32 -0.39 2.87
N ILE A 7 14.56 0.93 2.85
CA ILE A 7 15.88 1.54 3.06
C ILE A 7 15.86 2.46 4.28
N ASP A 8 14.82 3.27 4.44
CA ASP A 8 14.68 4.21 5.56
C ASP A 8 13.85 3.61 6.72
N GLY A 9 13.70 4.37 7.81
CA GLY A 9 12.89 3.98 8.96
C GLY A 9 11.39 3.87 8.68
N VAL A 10 10.62 3.53 9.71
CA VAL A 10 9.16 3.37 9.62
C VAL A 10 8.42 4.59 10.14
N THR A 11 7.22 4.84 9.61
CA THR A 11 6.31 5.85 10.14
C THR A 11 5.14 5.17 10.86
N TRP A 12 4.99 5.44 12.15
CA TRP A 12 3.85 5.01 12.97
C TRP A 12 2.72 6.04 12.87
N LEU A 13 1.52 5.58 12.58
CA LEU A 13 0.34 6.44 12.38
C LEU A 13 -0.69 6.23 13.49
N ASP A 14 -1.08 7.34 14.13
CA ASP A 14 -2.23 7.39 15.02
C ASP A 14 -3.49 7.84 14.26
N GLY A 15 -4.59 7.11 14.44
CA GLY A 15 -5.87 7.34 13.77
C GLY A 15 -6.20 6.27 12.71
N GLU A 16 -7.16 6.59 11.82
CA GLU A 16 -7.69 5.66 10.81
C GLU A 16 -7.16 6.04 9.41
N PRO A 17 -6.07 5.42 8.91
CA PRO A 17 -5.45 5.79 7.63
C PRO A 17 -6.20 5.26 6.39
N GLY A 18 -7.28 4.49 6.59
CA GLY A 18 -7.96 3.77 5.51
C GLY A 18 -7.25 2.46 5.13
N PRO A 19 -7.66 1.80 4.03
CA PRO A 19 -7.05 0.52 3.63
C PRO A 19 -5.61 0.69 3.12
N PRO A 20 -4.78 -0.37 3.17
CA PRO A 20 -3.43 -0.34 2.62
C PRO A 20 -3.39 0.14 1.16
N GLY A 21 -2.44 1.03 0.85
CA GLY A 21 -2.32 1.70 -0.46
C GLY A 21 -3.09 3.02 -0.57
N SER A 22 -3.72 3.49 0.51
CA SER A 22 -4.32 4.82 0.58
C SER A 22 -3.24 5.90 0.70
N LEU A 23 -3.52 7.08 0.15
CA LEU A 23 -2.73 8.27 0.39
C LEU A 23 -3.42 9.10 1.47
N VAL A 24 -2.68 9.44 2.51
CA VAL A 24 -3.15 10.22 3.65
C VAL A 24 -2.27 11.44 3.88
N GLU A 25 -2.89 12.51 4.35
CA GLU A 25 -2.21 13.66 4.92
C GLU A 25 -1.98 13.41 6.40
N VAL A 26 -0.76 13.66 6.87
CA VAL A 26 -0.33 13.39 8.24
C VAL A 26 0.42 14.59 8.80
N THR A 27 0.26 14.80 10.11
CA THR A 27 1.09 15.75 10.86
C THR A 27 2.13 14.96 11.63
N ILE A 28 3.42 15.21 11.36
CA ILE A 28 4.53 14.59 12.09
C ILE A 28 4.62 15.24 13.46
N GLU A 29 4.57 14.43 14.51
CA GLU A 29 4.59 14.88 15.90
C GLU A 29 5.97 14.70 16.52
N ASP A 30 6.65 13.62 16.16
CA ASP A 30 7.95 13.27 16.73
C ASP A 30 8.83 12.53 15.71
N VAL A 31 10.13 12.59 15.95
CA VAL A 31 11.18 11.94 15.14
C VAL A 31 12.15 11.26 16.08
N ASP A 32 12.29 9.94 15.95
CA ASP A 32 13.18 9.12 16.79
C ASP A 32 13.97 8.14 15.93
N GLU A 33 15.31 8.21 15.98
CA GLU A 33 16.21 7.26 15.29
C GLU A 33 15.81 6.89 13.83
N TYR A 34 15.44 7.89 13.03
CA TYR A 34 14.98 7.77 11.62
C TYR A 34 13.56 7.24 11.42
N ASP A 35 12.85 6.93 12.50
CA ASP A 35 11.43 6.65 12.52
C ASP A 35 10.61 7.92 12.80
N PHE A 36 9.37 7.95 12.31
CA PHE A 36 8.42 9.03 12.54
C PHE A 36 7.22 8.56 13.34
N ARG A 37 6.70 9.44 14.20
CA ARG A 37 5.35 9.33 14.76
C ARG A 37 4.49 10.45 14.21
N ALA A 38 3.31 10.11 13.72
CA ALA A 38 2.43 11.08 13.08
C ALA A 38 0.96 10.76 13.32
N THR A 39 0.14 11.81 13.38
CA THR A 39 -1.32 11.69 13.44
C THR A 39 -1.92 11.93 12.06
N VAL A 40 -2.91 11.10 11.69
CA VAL A 40 -3.66 11.26 10.42
C VAL A 40 -4.52 12.52 10.47
N ALA A 41 -4.25 13.46 9.56
CA ALA A 41 -5.01 14.70 9.42
C ALA A 41 -6.17 14.55 8.42
N GLY A 42 -6.01 13.70 7.40
CA GLY A 42 -7.05 13.47 6.41
C GLY A 42 -6.72 12.39 5.38
N LEU A 43 -7.77 11.82 4.77
CA LEU A 43 -7.64 10.85 3.68
C LEU A 43 -7.65 11.58 2.34
N VAL A 44 -6.58 11.43 1.56
CA VAL A 44 -6.43 12.08 0.25
C VAL A 44 -7.03 11.21 -0.85
N SER A 45 -6.69 9.91 -0.86
CA SER A 45 -7.25 8.97 -1.82
C SER A 45 -7.19 7.53 -1.33
N VAL A 46 -8.10 6.71 -1.87
CA VAL A 46 -8.19 5.27 -1.59
C VAL A 46 -7.76 4.52 -2.85
N PRO A 47 -7.01 3.42 -2.74
CA PRO A 47 -6.58 2.66 -3.90
C PRO A 47 -7.79 2.08 -4.63
N PRO A 48 -7.74 1.98 -5.97
CA PRO A 48 -8.80 1.36 -6.74
C PRO A 48 -8.96 -0.10 -6.32
N ARG A 49 -10.20 -0.53 -6.06
CA ARG A 49 -10.48 -1.93 -5.77
C ARG A 49 -10.06 -2.78 -6.98
N PRO A 50 -9.29 -3.86 -6.78
CA PRO A 50 -8.92 -4.73 -7.89
C PRO A 50 -10.19 -5.25 -8.56
N GLY A 51 -10.33 -4.93 -9.85
CA GLY A 51 -11.47 -5.38 -10.66
C GLY A 51 -11.55 -6.91 -10.66
N ARG A 52 -12.78 -7.44 -10.64
CA ARG A 52 -13.02 -8.88 -10.68
C ARG A 52 -12.42 -9.46 -11.96
N ARG A 53 -11.27 -10.13 -11.85
CA ARG A 53 -10.61 -10.79 -13.00
C ARG A 53 -11.58 -11.82 -13.59
N ARG A 54 -11.96 -11.65 -14.86
CA ARG A 54 -12.69 -12.70 -15.58
C ARG A 54 -11.78 -13.93 -15.67
N PRO A 55 -12.28 -15.14 -15.35
CA PRO A 55 -11.47 -16.35 -15.46
C PRO A 55 -11.03 -16.52 -16.92
N ARG A 56 -9.71 -16.46 -17.15
CA ARG A 56 -9.13 -16.85 -18.44
C ARG A 56 -9.17 -18.37 -18.49
N SER A 57 -9.88 -18.95 -19.44
CA SER A 57 -9.91 -20.40 -19.63
C SER A 57 -8.49 -20.87 -19.98
N LEU A 58 -7.85 -21.58 -19.06
CA LEU A 58 -6.60 -22.30 -19.31
C LEU A 58 -6.95 -23.60 -20.04
N ARG A 59 -7.30 -23.52 -21.33
CA ARG A 59 -7.27 -24.72 -22.18
C ARG A 59 -5.80 -24.98 -22.51
N CYS A 60 -5.20 -25.92 -21.79
CA CYS A 60 -3.93 -26.51 -22.15
C CYS A 60 -4.16 -27.36 -23.42
N PRO A 61 -3.55 -27.04 -24.58
CA PRO A 61 -3.65 -27.90 -25.74
C PRO A 61 -2.85 -29.17 -25.44
N CYS A 62 -3.56 -30.28 -25.24
CA CYS A 62 -2.98 -31.60 -25.14
C CYS A 62 -2.17 -31.89 -26.41
N ARG A 63 -0.84 -31.83 -26.29
CA ARG A 63 0.10 -32.32 -27.29
C ARG A 63 -0.12 -33.83 -27.44
N ARG A 64 -0.71 -34.27 -28.56
CA ARG A 64 -0.72 -35.68 -28.94
C ARG A 64 0.74 -36.09 -29.20
N ALA A 65 1.27 -36.98 -28.37
CA ALA A 65 2.50 -37.70 -28.68
C ALA A 65 2.15 -38.78 -29.73
N SER A 66 2.88 -38.77 -30.84
CA SER A 66 2.93 -39.85 -31.83
C SER A 66 4.11 -40.75 -31.52
#